data_AF-A0A848NQI7-F1
#
_entry.id   AF-A0A848NQI7-F1
#
_cell.length_a   1.000
_cell.length_b   1.000
_cell.length_c   1.000
_cell.angle_alpha   90.00
_cell.angle_beta   90.00
_cell.angle_gamma   90.00
#
_symmetry.space_group_name_H-M   'P 1'
#
loop_
_entity.id
_entity.type
_entity.pdbx_description
1 polymer ?
#
loop_
_entity_poly.entity_id
_entity_poly.type
_entity_poly.pdbx_seq_one_letter_code
_entity_poly.pdbx_strand_id
1 'polypeptide(L)'
;MPHFPKPNAAVRRYRFACQDIEARYGHGNFDDAGDHVAEALREVSAAENQYPLAFEFDTAHANPWYHAFVVMVTGLPDDVARRFAERMHALGLPPPRSTD
;
A
#
# COMPACT_ATOMS: atom_id res chain seq x y z
N MET A 1 -11.57 -22.47 -1.04
CA MET A 1 -12.51 -21.69 -0.21
C MET A 1 -11.91 -20.31 0.01
N PRO A 2 -12.65 -19.21 -0.16
CA PRO A 2 -12.12 -17.89 0.17
C PRO A 2 -11.86 -17.85 1.68
N HIS A 3 -10.60 -17.60 2.06
CA HIS A 3 -10.22 -17.43 3.45
C HIS A 3 -10.61 -15.99 3.84
N PHE A 4 -11.82 -15.82 4.36
CA PHE A 4 -12.21 -14.50 4.88
C PHE A 4 -11.26 -14.15 6.04
N PRO A 5 -10.69 -12.94 6.06
CA PRO A 5 -9.85 -12.49 7.15
C PRO A 5 -10.64 -12.59 8.47
N LYS A 6 -9.99 -13.08 9.53
CA LYS A 6 -10.58 -13.11 10.87
C LYS A 6 -10.96 -11.67 11.28
N PRO A 7 -12.05 -11.46 12.03
CA PRO A 7 -12.56 -10.12 12.39
C PRO A 7 -11.59 -9.22 13.18
N ASN A 8 -10.43 -9.73 13.61
CA ASN A 8 -9.36 -8.99 14.30
C ASN A 8 -7.98 -9.11 13.59
N ALA A 9 -7.95 -9.38 12.28
CA ALA A 9 -6.69 -9.42 11.56
C ALA A 9 -6.01 -8.04 11.59
N ALA A 10 -4.71 -8.00 11.91
CA ALA A 10 -3.94 -6.77 11.97
C ALA A 10 -3.93 -6.06 10.61
N VAL A 11 -4.12 -4.75 10.60
CA VAL A 11 -4.08 -3.91 9.39
C VAL A 11 -2.74 -3.21 9.35
N ARG A 12 -1.95 -3.45 8.30
CA ARG A 12 -0.73 -2.71 8.03
C ARG A 12 -1.02 -1.52 7.15
N ARG A 13 -0.41 -0.38 7.49
CA ARG A 13 -0.55 0.89 6.77
C ARG A 13 0.79 1.29 6.17
N TYR A 14 0.79 1.55 4.86
CA TYR A 14 1.92 2.13 4.14
C TYR A 14 1.50 3.51 3.66
N ARG A 15 2.21 4.54 4.12
CA ARG A 15 1.87 5.95 3.82
C ARG A 15 2.88 6.53 2.85
N PHE A 16 2.41 6.93 1.67
CA PHE A 16 3.23 7.61 0.66
C PHE A 16 2.80 9.06 0.60
N ALA A 17 3.73 10.02 0.58
CA ALA A 17 3.32 11.39 0.34
C ALA A 17 2.85 11.51 -1.12
N CYS A 18 1.73 12.19 -1.35
CA CYS A 18 1.18 12.33 -2.70
C CYS A 18 2.20 12.95 -3.66
N GLN A 19 2.97 13.94 -3.20
CA GLN A 19 4.05 14.55 -4.01
C GLN A 19 5.12 13.54 -4.48
N ASP A 20 5.42 12.50 -3.69
CA ASP A 20 6.42 11.49 -4.07
C ASP A 20 5.84 10.54 -5.13
N ILE A 21 4.54 10.23 -5.02
CA ILE A 21 3.81 9.47 -6.03
C ILE A 21 3.72 10.27 -7.32
N GLU A 22 3.32 11.54 -7.25
CA GLU A 22 3.18 12.41 -8.42
C GLU A 22 4.52 12.68 -9.12
N ALA A 23 5.61 12.79 -8.36
CA ALA A 23 6.96 12.90 -8.94
C ALA A 23 7.35 11.65 -9.74
N ARG A 24 6.83 10.47 -9.37
CA ARG A 24 7.16 9.19 -10.00
C ARG A 24 6.22 8.80 -11.14
N TYR A 25 4.92 9.04 -10.96
CA TYR A 25 3.85 8.55 -11.85
C TYR A 25 3.21 9.68 -12.68
N GLY A 26 3.52 10.94 -12.37
CA GLY A 26 2.89 12.11 -12.97
C GLY A 26 1.80 12.70 -12.06
N HIS A 27 1.52 13.99 -12.27
CA HIS A 27 0.55 14.73 -11.45
C HIS A 27 -0.84 14.07 -11.48
N GLY A 28 -1.41 13.84 -10.30
CA GLY A 28 -2.71 13.18 -10.13
C GLY A 28 -2.75 11.67 -10.43
N ASN A 29 -1.63 11.04 -10.80
CA ASN A 29 -1.61 9.65 -11.23
C ASN A 29 -1.42 8.66 -10.06
N PHE A 30 -2.49 8.49 -9.28
CA PHE A 30 -2.52 7.53 -8.17
C PHE A 30 -3.01 6.13 -8.59
N ASP A 31 -3.60 6.01 -9.77
CA ASP A 31 -4.13 4.75 -10.32
C ASP A 31 -2.97 3.80 -10.67
N ASP A 32 -1.99 4.28 -11.45
CA ASP A 32 -0.79 3.50 -11.78
C ASP A 32 0.01 3.10 -10.52
N ALA A 33 0.03 3.97 -9.51
CA ALA A 33 0.65 3.65 -8.22
C ALA A 33 -0.13 2.54 -7.48
N GLY A 34 -1.46 2.60 -7.50
CA GLY A 34 -2.34 1.56 -6.97
C GLY A 34 -2.17 0.22 -7.68
N ASP A 35 -2.03 0.24 -9.01
CA ASP A 35 -1.78 -0.96 -9.81
C ASP A 35 -0.46 -1.63 -9.45
N HIS A 36 0.63 -0.85 -9.31
CA HIS A 36 1.90 -1.41 -8.85
C HIS A 36 1.84 -1.95 -7.41
N VAL A 37 1.04 -1.33 -6.53
CA VAL A 37 0.79 -1.88 -5.18
C VAL A 37 0.05 -3.21 -5.25
N ALA A 38 -1.00 -3.28 -6.07
CA ALA A 38 -1.79 -4.50 -6.25
C ALA A 38 -0.94 -5.62 -6.88
N GLU A 39 -0.09 -5.28 -7.86
CA GLU A 39 0.86 -6.21 -8.48
C GLU A 39 1.87 -6.73 -7.45
N ALA A 40 2.49 -5.84 -6.66
CA ALA A 40 3.41 -6.25 -5.62
C ALA A 40 2.75 -7.19 -4.60
N LEU A 41 1.51 -6.93 -4.20
CA LEU A 41 0.79 -7.78 -3.25
C LEU A 41 0.45 -9.15 -3.87
N ARG A 42 0.04 -9.16 -5.14
CA ARG A 42 -0.27 -10.40 -5.88
C ARG A 42 0.96 -11.31 -5.96
N GLU A 43 2.13 -10.76 -6.24
CA GLU A 43 3.36 -11.55 -6.38
C GLU A 43 3.84 -12.21 -5.08
N VAL A 44 3.53 -11.62 -3.93
CA VAL A 44 3.90 -12.19 -2.62
C VAL A 44 2.80 -13.06 -2.01
N SER A 45 1.62 -13.08 -2.62
CA SER A 45 0.46 -13.87 -2.18
C SER A 45 0.52 -15.30 -2.74
N ALA A 46 0.09 -16.27 -1.94
CA ALA A 46 -0.03 -17.66 -2.36
C ALA A 46 -1.33 -17.94 -3.13
N ALA A 47 -2.34 -17.07 -2.97
CA ALA A 47 -3.61 -17.15 -3.68
C ALA A 47 -4.11 -15.74 -4.04
N GLU A 48 -4.94 -15.67 -5.08
CA GLU A 48 -5.61 -14.44 -5.47
C GLU A 48 -6.51 -13.93 -4.32
N ASN A 49 -6.49 -12.62 -4.08
CA ASN A 49 -7.27 -11.95 -3.02
C ASN A 49 -7.05 -12.53 -1.61
N GLN A 50 -5.89 -13.16 -1.36
CA GLN A 50 -5.55 -13.70 -0.03
C GLN A 50 -5.53 -12.63 1.05
N TYR A 51 -5.07 -11.42 0.71
CA TYR A 51 -4.99 -10.29 1.62
C TYR A 51 -5.89 -9.16 1.10
N PRO A 52 -6.91 -8.73 1.87
CA PRO A 52 -7.69 -7.56 1.50
C PRO A 52 -6.81 -6.31 1.41
N LEU A 53 -6.93 -5.62 0.28
CA LEU A 53 -6.22 -4.40 -0.06
C LEU A 53 -7.23 -3.25 -0.14
N ALA A 54 -6.91 -2.12 0.47
CA ALA A 54 -7.70 -0.89 0.38
C ALA A 54 -6.79 0.33 0.26
N PHE A 55 -7.34 1.39 -0.30
CA PHE A 55 -6.66 2.67 -0.54
C PHE A 55 -7.48 3.81 0.05
N GLU A 56 -6.79 4.77 0.66
CA GLU A 56 -7.37 6.00 1.20
C GLU A 56 -6.44 7.18 0.95
N PHE A 57 -6.99 8.39 0.99
CA PHE A 57 -6.21 9.61 1.10
C PHE A 57 -6.33 10.17 2.51
N ASP A 58 -5.20 10.38 3.16
CA ASP A 58 -5.16 11.11 4.43
C ASP A 58 -4.81 12.56 4.16
N THR A 59 -5.80 13.42 4.44
CA THR A 59 -5.71 14.88 4.38
C THR A 59 -5.84 15.52 5.77
N ALA A 60 -5.91 14.70 6.83
CA ALA A 60 -6.16 15.12 8.20
C ALA A 60 -4.83 15.39 8.92
N HIS A 61 -4.28 16.58 8.68
CA HIS A 61 -3.06 17.04 9.36
C HIS A 61 -2.99 18.56 9.38
N ALA A 62 -2.17 19.12 10.28
CA ALA A 62 -2.05 20.56 10.46
C ALA A 62 -1.49 21.31 9.23
N ASN A 63 -0.74 20.64 8.35
CA ASN A 63 -0.19 21.26 7.14
C ASN A 63 -1.12 21.05 5.94
N PRO A 64 -1.91 22.04 5.48
CA PRO A 64 -2.89 21.84 4.41
C PRO A 64 -2.30 21.46 3.04
N TRP A 65 -0.98 21.51 2.87
CA TRP A 65 -0.29 21.20 1.61
C TRP A 65 0.31 19.79 1.58
N TYR A 66 0.29 19.08 2.69
CA TYR A 66 0.65 17.67 2.71
C TYR A 66 -0.59 16.86 2.35
N HIS A 67 -0.43 15.71 1.69
CA HIS A 67 -1.49 14.70 1.54
C HIS A 67 -0.77 13.36 1.47
N ALA A 68 -1.37 12.30 1.99
CA ALA A 68 -0.81 10.96 1.91
C ALA A 68 -1.75 10.00 1.18
N PHE A 69 -1.20 9.25 0.24
CA PHE A 69 -1.81 8.05 -0.31
C PHE A 69 -1.52 6.90 0.66
N VAL A 70 -2.57 6.31 1.23
CA VAL A 70 -2.49 5.29 2.28
C VAL A 70 -2.92 3.95 1.69
N VAL A 71 -2.02 2.99 1.74
CA VAL A 71 -2.28 1.59 1.38
C VAL A 71 -2.51 0.80 2.66
N MET A 72 -3.62 0.06 2.71
CA MET A 72 -3.97 -0.80 3.83
C MET A 72 -4.04 -2.26 3.39
N VAL A 73 -3.30 -3.12 4.10
CA VAL A 73 -3.33 -4.57 3.86
C VAL A 73 -3.70 -5.29 5.14
N THR A 74 -4.78 -6.06 5.08
CA THR A 74 -5.31 -6.79 6.26
C THR A 74 -4.74 -8.19 6.35
N GLY A 75 -4.23 -8.56 7.53
CA GLY A 75 -3.79 -9.92 7.84
C GLY A 75 -2.44 -10.31 7.23
N LEU A 76 -1.60 -9.32 6.85
CA LEU A 76 -0.31 -9.56 6.22
C LEU A 76 0.76 -9.97 7.27
N PRO A 77 1.30 -11.20 7.24
CA PRO A 77 2.37 -11.64 8.14
C PRO A 77 3.67 -10.86 7.94
N ASP A 78 4.55 -10.79 8.95
CA ASP A 78 5.80 -10.00 8.89
C ASP A 78 6.73 -10.40 7.73
N ASP A 79 6.88 -11.70 7.49
CA ASP A 79 7.75 -12.22 6.42
C ASP A 79 7.20 -11.87 5.02
N VAL A 80 5.88 -11.85 4.86
CA VAL A 80 5.20 -11.43 3.62
C VAL A 80 5.30 -9.92 3.48
N ALA A 81 5.11 -9.16 4.57
CA ALA A 81 5.19 -7.71 4.59
C ALA A 81 6.56 -7.19 4.17
N ARG A 82 7.65 -7.86 4.59
CA ARG A 82 9.00 -7.52 4.14
C ARG A 82 9.17 -7.70 2.63
N ARG A 83 8.75 -8.86 2.10
CA ARG A 83 8.80 -9.15 0.66
C ARG A 83 7.92 -8.20 -0.14
N PHE A 84 6.76 -7.84 0.41
CA PHE A 84 5.84 -6.86 -0.18
C PHE A 84 6.50 -5.49 -0.31
N ALA A 85 7.16 -5.00 0.75
CA ALA A 85 7.90 -3.74 0.72
C ALA A 85 9.06 -3.77 -0.29
N GLU A 86 9.82 -4.86 -0.34
CA GLU A 86 10.87 -5.07 -1.33
C GLU A 86 10.30 -5.03 -2.76
N ARG A 87 9.12 -5.62 -2.98
CA ARG A 87 8.51 -5.66 -4.30
C ARG A 87 7.92 -4.33 -4.74
N MET A 88 7.25 -3.60 -3.84
CA MET A 88 6.81 -2.22 -4.12
C MET A 88 8.00 -1.35 -4.55
N HIS A 89 9.12 -1.43 -3.84
CA HIS A 89 10.34 -0.72 -4.22
C HIS A 89 10.87 -1.15 -5.60
N ALA A 90 10.87 -2.45 -5.91
CA ALA A 90 11.33 -2.95 -7.21
C ALA A 90 10.42 -2.54 -8.39
N LEU A 91 9.12 -2.33 -8.16
CA LEU A 91 8.20 -1.75 -9.16
C LEU A 91 8.32 -0.21 -9.25
N GLY A 92 9.17 0.38 -8.42
CA GLY A 92 9.50 1.80 -8.45
C GLY A 92 8.51 2.67 -7.69
N LEU A 93 7.73 2.12 -6.74
CA LEU A 93 7.08 2.96 -5.74
C LEU A 93 8.14 3.66 -4.87
N PRO A 94 7.92 4.93 -4.51
CA PRO A 94 8.76 5.60 -3.53
C PRO A 94 8.67 4.87 -2.18
N PRO A 95 9.69 5.00 -1.31
CA PRO A 95 9.62 4.41 0.02
C PRO A 95 8.47 5.03 0.82
N PRO A 96 7.69 4.22 1.58
CA PRO A 96 6.68 4.75 2.47
C PRO A 96 7.33 5.58 3.58
N ARG A 97 6.71 6.71 3.93
CA ARG A 97 7.18 7.62 5.00
C ARG A 97 6.85 7.12 6.41
N SER A 98 5.94 6.16 6.52
CA SER A 98 5.64 5.44 7.75
C SER A 98 5.11 4.04 7.42
N THR A 99 5.53 3.07 8.22
CA THR A 99 4.96 1.74 8.31
C THR A 99 4.61 1.51 9.78
N ASP A 100 3.32 1.39 10.09
CA ASP A 100 2.87 0.96 11.42
C ASP A 100 3.15 -0.54 11.64
#